data_AF-A0A844MQD6-F1
#
_entry.id   AF-A0A844MQD6-F1
#
_cell.length_a   1.000
_cell.length_b   1.000
_cell.length_c   1.000
_cell.angle_alpha   90.00
_cell.angle_beta   90.00
_cell.angle_gamma   90.00
#
_symmetry.space_group_name_H-M   'P 1'
#
loop_
_entity.id
_entity.type
_entity.pdbx_description
1 polymer ?
#
loop_
_entity_poly.entity_id
_entity_poly.type
_entity_poly.pdbx_seq_one_letter_code
_entity_poly.pdbx_strand_id
1 'polypeptide(L)'
;MPVALTLLGFGSNVQKVTAQTTENIYEFSITYDALAIFGPVFNEEKNILDVAVLGDSIGDAPFGLTKFDSRTYGQFDDRGTQIFSRFDADPSVFGVEGNLRGDRYFGGSNELFGRASDSAVIDLVQQTIVGGGIINVTGGTGIFENATGLITFTQEDRLTPSSTDGPLTSRGVAVLNFSIRTPQRVPEPAATTTLVTLGVTGAALLLRRNRRRGNF
;
A
#
# COMPACT_ATOMS: atom_id res chain seq x y z
N MET A 1 -2.64 14.12 16.34
CA MET A 1 -2.39 14.98 17.52
C MET A 1 -0.92 14.95 17.86
N PRO A 2 -0.21 16.09 17.98
CA PRO A 2 1.19 16.09 18.38
C PRO A 2 1.31 15.95 19.90
N VAL A 3 2.18 15.06 20.37
CA VAL A 3 2.51 14.94 21.79
C VAL A 3 3.78 15.75 22.05
N ALA A 4 3.63 16.91 22.70
CA ALA A 4 4.75 17.74 23.12
C ALA A 4 5.19 17.33 24.53
N LEU A 5 6.32 16.64 24.65
CA LEU A 5 6.92 16.35 25.96
C LEU A 5 7.72 17.56 26.43
N THR A 6 7.27 18.24 27.48
CA THR A 6 7.95 19.42 28.04
C THR A 6 8.63 19.03 29.35
N LEU A 7 9.95 18.81 29.32
CA LEU A 7 10.75 18.69 30.54
C LEU A 7 11.14 20.10 31.03
N LEU A 8 10.65 20.48 32.21
CA LEU A 8 11.01 21.74 32.88
C LEU A 8 12.34 21.57 33.62
N GLY A 9 13.40 22.21 33.10
CA GLY A 9 14.71 22.33 33.75
C GLY A 9 15.36 23.65 33.36
N PHE A 10 15.80 24.42 34.35
CA PHE A 10 16.27 25.80 34.22
C PHE A 10 17.37 26.01 33.18
N GLY A 11 17.14 26.97 32.26
CA GLY A 11 18.19 27.65 31.50
C GLY A 11 18.68 26.94 30.24
N SER A 12 17.83 26.80 29.22
CA SER A 12 18.31 26.52 27.86
C SER A 12 17.31 27.03 26.83
N ASN A 13 17.79 27.73 25.81
CA ASN A 13 17.02 28.00 24.59
C ASN A 13 16.49 26.67 24.04
N VAL A 14 15.24 26.34 24.34
CA VAL A 14 14.57 25.17 23.79
C VAL A 14 14.27 25.50 22.34
N GLN A 15 15.16 25.06 21.44
CA GLN A 15 14.84 25.05 20.03
C GLN A 15 13.68 24.06 19.87
N LYS A 16 12.46 24.59 19.69
CA LYS A 16 11.28 23.81 19.34
C LYS A 16 11.59 23.07 18.04
N VAL A 17 11.96 21.80 18.14
CA VAL A 17 11.99 20.91 16.98
C VAL A 17 10.55 20.51 16.73
N THR A 18 9.94 21.18 15.75
CA THR A 18 8.67 20.70 15.19
C THR A 18 9.04 19.53 14.31
N ALA A 19 8.66 18.31 14.69
CA ALA A 19 8.75 17.17 13.78
C ALA A 19 7.77 17.43 12.63
N GLN A 20 8.27 18.05 11.55
CA GLN A 20 7.58 18.02 10.27
C GLN A 20 7.85 16.61 9.72
N THR A 21 6.81 15.79 9.68
CA THR A 21 6.86 14.51 8.96
C THR A 21 6.95 14.88 7.47
N THR A 22 8.17 14.94 6.95
CA THR A 22 8.36 14.97 5.50
C THR A 22 7.95 13.60 4.97
N GLU A 23 7.23 13.55 3.86
CA GLU A 23 6.82 12.30 3.21
C GLU A 23 7.61 12.14 1.90
N ASN A 24 7.99 10.91 1.56
CA ASN A 24 8.43 10.63 0.18
C ASN A 24 7.20 10.34 -0.66
N ILE A 25 7.11 11.01 -1.81
CA ILE A 25 6.02 10.85 -2.78
C ILE A 25 6.56 10.14 -4.01
N TYR A 26 5.90 9.06 -4.42
CA TYR A 26 6.21 8.31 -5.63
C TYR A 26 5.00 8.31 -6.57
N GLU A 27 5.20 8.82 -7.78
CA GLU A 27 4.21 8.82 -8.84
C GLU A 27 4.77 8.11 -10.07
N PHE A 28 4.10 7.07 -10.52
CA PHE A 28 4.55 6.26 -11.66
C PHE A 28 3.39 5.44 -12.25
N SER A 29 3.59 4.89 -13.45
CA SER A 29 2.63 4.02 -14.11
C SER A 29 3.30 2.70 -14.48
N ILE A 30 2.54 1.60 -14.43
CA ILE A 30 2.97 0.28 -14.89
C ILE A 30 1.86 -0.32 -15.74
N THR A 31 2.26 -0.87 -16.88
CA THR A 31 1.37 -1.66 -17.74
C THR A 31 1.63 -3.14 -17.50
N TYR A 32 0.58 -3.92 -17.31
CA TYR A 32 0.64 -5.36 -17.09
C TYR A 32 -0.15 -6.12 -18.16
N ASP A 33 0.34 -7.29 -18.53
CA ASP A 33 -0.45 -8.35 -19.14
C ASP A 33 -1.22 -9.04 -18.01
N ALA A 34 -2.55 -8.93 -18.04
CA ALA A 34 -3.44 -9.32 -16.97
C ALA A 34 -4.24 -10.57 -17.34
N LEU A 35 -4.32 -11.53 -16.43
CA LEU A 35 -5.16 -12.71 -16.48
C LEU A 35 -6.19 -12.63 -15.35
N ALA A 36 -7.45 -12.41 -15.70
CA ALA A 36 -8.55 -12.51 -14.77
C ALA A 36 -9.12 -13.94 -14.77
N ILE A 37 -9.40 -14.43 -13.56
CA ILE A 37 -9.88 -15.78 -13.27
C ILE A 37 -11.15 -15.64 -12.44
N PHE A 38 -12.27 -16.07 -13.02
CA PHE A 38 -13.57 -16.11 -12.37
C PHE A 38 -13.69 -17.45 -11.63
N GLY A 39 -13.48 -17.40 -10.33
CA GLY A 39 -13.39 -18.55 -9.44
C GLY A 39 -14.75 -19.11 -9.01
N PRO A 40 -14.76 -19.90 -7.92
CA PRO A 40 -15.99 -20.52 -7.43
C PRO A 40 -17.00 -19.49 -6.94
N VAL A 41 -18.26 -19.92 -6.88
CA VAL A 41 -19.33 -19.12 -6.29
C VAL A 41 -19.07 -18.95 -4.80
N PHE A 42 -18.97 -17.69 -4.37
CA PHE A 42 -18.83 -17.31 -2.97
C PHE A 42 -20.20 -17.17 -2.30
N ASN A 43 -21.17 -16.58 -3.01
CA ASN A 43 -22.54 -16.46 -2.54
C ASN A 43 -23.51 -16.57 -3.73
N GLU A 44 -24.30 -17.64 -3.77
CA GLU A 44 -25.26 -17.90 -4.85
C GLU A 44 -26.40 -16.88 -4.87
N GLU A 45 -26.96 -16.55 -3.71
CA GLU A 45 -28.14 -15.67 -3.60
C GLU A 45 -27.90 -14.27 -4.16
N LYS A 46 -26.67 -13.76 -4.02
CA LYS A 46 -26.27 -12.43 -4.51
C LYS A 46 -25.42 -12.45 -5.77
N ASN A 47 -25.26 -13.63 -6.38
CA ASN A 47 -24.44 -13.86 -7.57
C ASN A 47 -23.02 -13.31 -7.42
N ILE A 48 -22.34 -13.73 -6.35
CA ILE A 48 -20.98 -13.29 -6.01
C ILE A 48 -20.00 -14.42 -6.24
N LEU A 49 -18.94 -14.16 -7.00
CA LEU A 49 -17.83 -15.08 -7.24
C LEU A 49 -16.55 -14.57 -6.55
N ASP A 50 -15.66 -15.50 -6.21
CA ASP A 50 -14.26 -15.15 -5.97
C ASP A 50 -13.60 -14.81 -7.31
N VAL A 51 -12.88 -13.68 -7.36
CA VAL A 51 -12.18 -13.23 -8.58
C VAL A 51 -10.72 -12.99 -8.25
N ALA A 52 -9.85 -13.48 -9.12
CA ALA A 52 -8.42 -13.23 -9.05
C ALA A 52 -7.94 -12.59 -10.34
N VAL A 53 -7.11 -11.56 -10.24
CA VAL A 53 -6.42 -10.97 -11.39
C VAL A 53 -4.93 -11.07 -11.13
N LEU A 54 -4.24 -11.76 -12.03
CA LEU A 54 -2.79 -11.92 -12.00
C LEU A 54 -2.18 -11.04 -13.09
N GLY A 55 -1.07 -10.38 -12.81
CA GLY A 55 -0.40 -9.55 -13.80
C GLY A 55 1.10 -9.78 -13.85
N ASP A 56 1.65 -9.73 -15.06
CA ASP A 56 3.09 -9.64 -15.33
C ASP A 56 3.37 -8.34 -16.11
N SER A 57 4.39 -7.58 -15.71
CA SER A 57 4.65 -6.26 -16.27
C SER A 57 5.12 -6.34 -17.72
N ILE A 58 4.59 -5.48 -18.57
CA ILE A 58 5.03 -5.30 -19.94
C ILE A 58 6.16 -4.26 -19.93
N GLY A 59 7.41 -4.75 -19.94
CA GLY A 59 8.60 -3.91 -19.86
C GLY A 59 9.08 -3.68 -18.42
N ASP A 60 9.86 -2.62 -18.23
CA ASP A 60 10.47 -2.30 -16.94
C ASP A 60 9.42 -1.78 -15.95
N ALA A 61 9.33 -2.43 -14.78
CA ALA A 61 8.48 -2.02 -13.68
C ALA A 61 9.29 -1.25 -12.62
N PRO A 62 8.97 0.03 -12.34
CA PRO A 62 9.54 0.79 -11.25
C PRO A 62 9.53 0.02 -9.94
N PHE A 63 10.63 0.16 -9.18
CA PHE A 63 10.79 -0.43 -7.85
C PHE A 63 10.74 -1.96 -7.79
N GLY A 64 10.77 -2.63 -8.94
CA GLY A 64 10.73 -4.09 -9.05
C GLY A 64 9.33 -4.69 -8.92
N LEU A 65 8.27 -3.89 -9.12
CA LEU A 65 6.88 -4.34 -9.05
C LEU A 65 6.44 -5.05 -10.34
N THR A 66 7.19 -6.07 -10.76
CA THR A 66 6.99 -6.75 -12.06
C THR A 66 5.77 -7.67 -12.09
N LYS A 67 5.16 -7.97 -10.94
CA LYS A 67 4.00 -8.85 -10.82
C LYS A 67 2.95 -8.28 -9.89
N PHE A 68 1.69 -8.67 -10.11
CA PHE A 68 0.66 -8.50 -9.09
C PHE A 68 -0.25 -9.72 -8.97
N ASP A 69 -0.81 -9.90 -7.77
CA ASP A 69 -1.92 -10.80 -7.46
C ASP A 69 -2.99 -9.96 -6.75
N SER A 70 -4.13 -9.78 -7.41
CA SER A 70 -5.29 -9.06 -6.89
C SER A 70 -6.42 -10.04 -6.62
N ARG A 71 -7.06 -9.92 -5.46
CA ARG A 71 -8.17 -10.78 -5.03
C ARG A 71 -9.35 -9.93 -4.62
N THR A 72 -10.51 -10.21 -5.19
CA THR A 72 -11.76 -9.50 -4.91
C THR A 72 -12.94 -10.47 -4.90
N TYR A 73 -14.07 -9.98 -4.38
CA TYR A 73 -15.38 -10.57 -4.62
C TYR A 73 -16.04 -9.81 -5.75
N GLY A 74 -16.54 -10.51 -6.78
CA GLY A 74 -17.26 -9.91 -7.90
C GLY A 74 -18.75 -10.20 -7.82
N GLN A 75 -19.59 -9.16 -7.80
CA GLN A 75 -21.04 -9.27 -7.98
C GLN A 75 -21.40 -8.99 -9.44
N PHE A 76 -22.16 -9.90 -10.05
CA PHE A 76 -22.51 -9.85 -11.47
C PHE A 76 -24.01 -9.60 -11.66
N ASP A 77 -24.34 -8.59 -12.45
CA ASP A 77 -25.71 -8.17 -12.79
C ASP A 77 -25.93 -8.34 -14.30
N ASP A 78 -26.78 -9.29 -14.68
CA ASP A 78 -27.11 -9.59 -16.07
C ASP A 78 -28.06 -8.53 -16.66
N ARG A 79 -27.65 -7.93 -17.78
CA ARG A 79 -28.39 -6.89 -18.52
C ARG A 79 -28.60 -7.30 -19.98
N GLY A 80 -28.80 -8.59 -20.23
CA GLY A 80 -29.10 -9.14 -21.55
C GLY A 80 -27.84 -9.48 -22.33
N THR A 81 -27.37 -8.56 -23.18
CA THR A 81 -26.12 -8.76 -23.95
C THR A 81 -24.87 -8.30 -23.21
N GLN A 82 -25.05 -7.68 -22.03
CA GLN A 82 -23.98 -7.16 -21.21
C GLN A 82 -24.16 -7.64 -19.77
N ILE A 83 -23.04 -7.87 -19.08
CA ILE A 83 -23.01 -8.12 -17.64
C ILE A 83 -22.29 -6.95 -16.99
N PHE A 84 -22.96 -6.25 -16.08
CA PHE A 84 -22.33 -5.24 -15.23
C PHE A 84 -21.78 -5.92 -13.99
N SER A 85 -20.50 -5.71 -13.71
CA SER A 85 -19.81 -6.35 -12.60
C SER A 85 -19.25 -5.31 -11.66
N ARG A 86 -19.40 -5.53 -10.36
CA ARG A 86 -18.77 -4.74 -9.31
C ARG A 86 -17.83 -5.63 -8.54
N PHE A 87 -16.64 -5.16 -8.21
CA PHE A 87 -15.73 -5.92 -7.40
C PHE A 87 -15.22 -5.10 -6.22
N ASP A 88 -15.04 -5.79 -5.09
CA ASP A 88 -14.52 -5.18 -3.88
C ASP A 88 -13.74 -6.22 -3.06
N ALA A 89 -12.69 -5.77 -2.38
CA ALA A 89 -11.95 -6.59 -1.44
C ALA A 89 -12.74 -6.87 -0.15
N ASP A 90 -13.73 -6.03 0.19
CA ASP A 90 -14.60 -6.18 1.35
C ASP A 90 -15.99 -6.72 0.94
N PRO A 91 -16.33 -7.96 1.32
CA PRO A 91 -17.60 -8.57 0.95
C PRO A 91 -18.81 -7.88 1.61
N SER A 92 -18.59 -7.12 2.69
CA SER A 92 -19.65 -6.37 3.36
C SER A 92 -20.25 -5.25 2.49
N VAL A 93 -19.52 -4.77 1.47
CA VAL A 93 -20.03 -3.83 0.46
C VAL A 93 -21.20 -4.43 -0.33
N PHE A 94 -21.23 -5.76 -0.45
CA PHE A 94 -22.35 -6.51 -1.04
C PHE A 94 -23.35 -7.01 0.01
N GLY A 95 -23.18 -6.62 1.29
CA GLY A 95 -24.01 -7.01 2.41
C GLY A 95 -23.90 -8.50 2.76
N VAL A 96 -22.71 -9.09 2.61
CA VAL A 96 -22.40 -10.46 3.02
C VAL A 96 -21.16 -10.47 3.92
N GLU A 97 -21.11 -11.41 4.86
CA GLU A 97 -19.93 -11.59 5.72
C GLU A 97 -18.84 -12.36 4.98
N GLY A 98 -17.58 -12.07 5.30
CA GLY A 98 -16.44 -12.76 4.73
C GLY A 98 -15.11 -12.13 5.11
N ASN A 99 -14.02 -12.78 4.73
CA ASN A 99 -12.69 -12.26 4.98
C ASN A 99 -12.35 -11.16 3.96
N LEU A 100 -11.64 -10.13 4.44
CA LEU A 100 -11.06 -9.12 3.56
C LEU A 100 -10.06 -9.77 2.62
N ARG A 101 -10.20 -9.47 1.34
CA ARG A 101 -9.20 -9.77 0.31
C ARG A 101 -8.21 -8.62 0.20
N GLY A 102 -7.27 -8.74 -0.71
CA GLY A 102 -6.29 -7.69 -0.95
C GLY A 102 -5.42 -7.99 -2.14
N ASP A 103 -4.65 -6.96 -2.47
CA ASP A 103 -3.78 -6.91 -3.64
C ASP A 103 -2.33 -6.92 -3.17
N ARG A 104 -1.48 -7.57 -3.96
CA ARG A 104 -0.03 -7.61 -3.73
C ARG A 104 0.69 -7.32 -5.03
N TYR A 105 1.58 -6.33 -5.01
CA TYR A 105 2.48 -5.99 -6.11
C TYR A 105 3.91 -6.34 -5.69
N PHE A 106 4.63 -7.13 -6.48
CA PHE A 106 5.90 -7.76 -6.08
C PHE A 106 6.78 -8.11 -7.29
N GLY A 107 7.98 -8.67 -7.04
CA GLY A 107 8.88 -9.17 -8.09
C GLY A 107 10.35 -8.88 -7.81
N GLY A 108 10.64 -7.79 -7.10
CA GLY A 108 11.96 -7.38 -6.65
C GLY A 108 12.08 -7.36 -5.12
N SER A 109 12.85 -6.40 -4.59
CA SER A 109 13.07 -6.24 -3.14
C SER A 109 11.99 -5.42 -2.43
N ASN A 110 11.04 -4.83 -3.16
CA ASN A 110 9.95 -4.02 -2.60
C ASN A 110 8.61 -4.66 -2.96
N GLU A 111 7.65 -4.51 -2.06
CA GLU A 111 6.28 -4.94 -2.28
C GLU A 111 5.30 -3.84 -1.86
N LEU A 112 4.13 -3.82 -2.48
CA LEU A 112 2.99 -2.97 -2.09
C LEU A 112 1.77 -3.83 -1.84
N PHE A 113 0.97 -3.42 -0.88
CA PHE A 113 -0.29 -4.08 -0.51
C PHE A 113 -1.46 -3.12 -0.65
N GLY A 114 -2.56 -3.63 -1.19
CA GLY A 114 -3.73 -2.81 -1.53
C GLY A 114 -5.05 -3.50 -1.24
N ARG A 115 -6.12 -2.73 -1.41
CA ARG A 115 -7.50 -3.24 -1.46
C ARG A 115 -8.27 -2.55 -2.58
N ALA A 116 -8.72 -3.35 -3.54
CA ALA A 116 -9.43 -2.91 -4.71
C ALA A 116 -10.93 -2.63 -4.44
N SER A 117 -11.45 -1.65 -5.16
CA SER A 117 -12.87 -1.34 -5.33
C SER A 117 -13.07 -0.83 -6.76
N ASP A 118 -13.77 -1.60 -7.58
CA ASP A 118 -13.77 -1.42 -9.03
C ASP A 118 -15.05 -1.96 -9.69
N SER A 119 -15.13 -1.76 -11.01
CA SER A 119 -16.26 -2.21 -11.82
C SER A 119 -15.83 -2.54 -13.25
N ALA A 120 -16.61 -3.39 -13.90
CA ALA A 120 -16.41 -3.75 -15.29
C ALA A 120 -17.72 -3.98 -16.03
N VAL A 121 -17.67 -3.85 -17.35
CA VAL A 121 -18.72 -4.25 -18.28
C VAL A 121 -18.17 -5.39 -19.13
N ILE A 122 -18.88 -6.52 -19.12
CA ILE A 122 -18.63 -7.65 -19.99
C ILE A 122 -19.61 -7.54 -21.16
N ASP A 123 -19.10 -7.42 -22.38
CA ASP A 123 -19.91 -7.47 -23.60
C ASP A 123 -19.89 -8.90 -24.17
N LEU A 124 -21.03 -9.58 -24.11
CA LEU A 124 -21.13 -10.98 -24.54
C LEU A 124 -21.10 -11.14 -26.07
N VAL A 125 -21.42 -10.08 -26.82
CA VAL A 125 -21.42 -10.09 -28.29
C VAL A 125 -20.00 -9.87 -28.81
N GLN A 126 -19.30 -8.90 -28.23
CA GLN A 126 -17.92 -8.58 -28.59
C GLN A 126 -16.89 -9.47 -27.89
N GLN A 127 -17.31 -10.21 -26.86
CA GLN A 127 -16.48 -11.04 -26.00
C GLN A 127 -15.34 -10.24 -25.34
N THR A 128 -15.65 -9.00 -24.94
CA THR A 128 -14.72 -8.08 -24.31
C THR A 128 -15.12 -7.79 -22.87
N ILE A 129 -14.14 -7.44 -22.05
CA ILE A 129 -14.36 -6.90 -20.72
C ILE A 129 -13.62 -5.57 -20.64
N VAL A 130 -14.31 -4.51 -20.26
CA VAL A 130 -13.70 -3.20 -20.00
C VAL A 130 -14.03 -2.80 -18.57
N GLY A 131 -13.01 -2.51 -17.79
CA GLY A 131 -13.17 -2.18 -16.40
C GLY A 131 -12.09 -1.24 -15.87
N GLY A 132 -12.24 -0.88 -14.62
CA GLY A 132 -11.32 -0.03 -13.91
C GLY A 132 -11.85 0.35 -12.55
N GLY A 133 -10.98 0.99 -11.78
CA GLY A 133 -11.33 1.44 -10.45
C GLY A 133 -10.12 1.90 -9.66
N ILE A 134 -10.21 1.70 -8.36
CA ILE A 134 -9.21 2.17 -7.41
C ILE A 134 -8.74 1.05 -6.50
N ILE A 135 -7.47 1.11 -6.11
CA ILE A 135 -6.90 0.30 -5.06
C ILE A 135 -6.35 1.24 -3.99
N ASN A 136 -6.86 1.10 -2.77
CA ASN A 136 -6.33 1.83 -1.63
C ASN A 136 -5.08 1.11 -1.12
N VAL A 137 -3.96 1.81 -1.07
CA VAL A 137 -2.69 1.26 -0.58
C VAL A 137 -2.74 1.19 0.94
N THR A 138 -2.51 -0.01 1.46
CA THR A 138 -2.61 -0.33 2.89
C THR A 138 -1.25 -0.57 3.55
N GLY A 139 -0.20 -0.66 2.75
CA GLY A 139 1.17 -0.83 3.23
C GLY A 139 2.11 -1.33 2.14
N GLY A 140 3.29 -1.74 2.56
CA GLY A 140 4.31 -2.29 1.69
C GLY A 140 5.55 -2.71 2.48
N THR A 141 6.56 -3.18 1.75
CA THR A 141 7.87 -3.56 2.28
C THR A 141 8.98 -2.80 1.57
N GLY A 142 10.19 -2.82 2.14
CA GLY A 142 11.34 -2.12 1.58
C GLY A 142 11.12 -0.61 1.62
N ILE A 143 11.25 0.06 0.47
CA ILE A 143 11.02 1.51 0.40
C ILE A 143 9.56 1.90 0.66
N PHE A 144 8.63 0.95 0.55
CA PHE A 144 7.20 1.15 0.75
C PHE A 144 6.73 0.76 2.16
N GLU A 145 7.65 0.62 3.10
CA GLU A 145 7.28 0.38 4.50
C GLU A 145 6.34 1.49 5.02
N ASN A 146 5.20 1.09 5.58
CA ASN A 146 4.13 1.99 6.02
C ASN A 146 3.58 2.90 4.92
N ALA A 147 3.63 2.46 3.66
CA ALA A 147 3.06 3.21 2.54
C ALA A 147 1.55 3.38 2.67
N THR A 148 1.08 4.55 2.24
CA THR A 148 -0.34 4.84 1.98
C THR A 148 -0.46 5.45 0.59
N GLY A 149 -1.67 5.53 0.06
CA GLY A 149 -1.89 6.11 -1.26
C GLY A 149 -3.01 5.44 -2.03
N LEU A 150 -3.02 5.72 -3.33
CA LEU A 150 -4.05 5.27 -4.25
C LEU A 150 -3.39 4.76 -5.52
N ILE A 151 -3.93 3.67 -6.05
CA ILE A 151 -3.63 3.21 -7.40
C ILE A 151 -4.94 3.29 -8.18
N THR A 152 -4.93 3.97 -9.32
CA THR A 152 -6.07 3.97 -10.26
C THR A 152 -5.73 3.10 -11.45
N PHE A 153 -6.70 2.38 -11.99
CA PHE A 153 -6.42 1.52 -13.14
C PHE A 153 -7.56 1.45 -14.14
N THR A 154 -7.18 1.09 -15.36
CA THR A 154 -8.08 0.66 -16.43
C THR A 154 -7.60 -0.68 -16.96
N GLN A 155 -8.54 -1.54 -17.35
CA GLN A 155 -8.25 -2.85 -17.91
C GLN A 155 -9.19 -3.15 -19.08
N GLU A 156 -8.62 -3.67 -20.16
CA GLU A 156 -9.37 -4.18 -21.30
C GLU A 156 -8.91 -5.61 -21.59
N ASP A 157 -9.85 -6.54 -21.50
CA ASP A 157 -9.62 -7.96 -21.74
C ASP A 157 -10.50 -8.50 -22.87
N ARG A 158 -10.10 -9.67 -23.36
CA ARG A 158 -10.97 -10.57 -24.11
C ARG A 158 -11.28 -11.82 -23.30
N LEU A 159 -12.53 -12.25 -23.36
CA LEU A 159 -12.94 -13.55 -22.85
C LEU A 159 -12.13 -14.62 -23.57
N THR A 160 -11.47 -15.47 -22.81
CA THR A 160 -10.78 -16.63 -23.38
C THR A 160 -11.80 -17.76 -23.46
N PRO A 161 -11.97 -18.43 -24.62
CA PRO A 161 -12.80 -19.62 -24.68
C PRO A 161 -12.31 -20.64 -23.67
N SER A 162 -13.07 -20.91 -22.61
CA SER A 162 -12.65 -21.89 -21.61
C SER A 162 -12.82 -23.31 -22.16
N SER A 163 -11.85 -24.17 -21.86
CA SER A 163 -12.09 -25.62 -21.83
C SER A 163 -13.26 -25.93 -20.89
N THR A 164 -14.06 -26.95 -21.18
CA THR A 164 -15.23 -27.36 -20.38
C THR A 164 -14.95 -27.71 -18.92
N ASP A 165 -13.68 -27.85 -18.52
CA ASP A 165 -13.27 -28.38 -17.21
C ASP A 165 -12.52 -27.38 -16.32
N GLY A 166 -12.59 -26.07 -16.59
CA GLY A 166 -11.86 -25.04 -15.84
C GLY A 166 -12.65 -23.76 -15.55
N PRO A 167 -12.14 -22.87 -14.66
CA PRO A 167 -12.75 -21.57 -14.40
C PRO A 167 -12.78 -20.72 -15.67
N LEU A 168 -13.79 -19.86 -15.79
CA LEU A 168 -13.82 -18.86 -16.85
C LEU A 168 -12.63 -17.92 -16.66
N THR A 169 -12.00 -17.51 -17.77
CA THR A 169 -10.85 -16.60 -17.74
C THR A 169 -10.95 -15.55 -18.83
N SER A 170 -10.34 -14.40 -18.58
CA SER A 170 -10.10 -13.36 -19.59
C SER A 170 -8.66 -12.90 -19.51
N ARG A 171 -8.11 -12.46 -20.65
CA ARG A 171 -6.76 -11.94 -20.73
C ARG A 171 -6.74 -10.61 -21.46
N GLY A 172 -5.91 -9.70 -20.99
CA GLY A 172 -5.87 -8.35 -21.51
C GLY A 172 -4.73 -7.51 -20.98
N VAL A 173 -4.91 -6.20 -21.06
CA VAL A 173 -3.92 -5.22 -20.64
C VAL A 173 -4.51 -4.35 -19.54
N ALA A 174 -3.81 -4.28 -18.42
CA ALA A 174 -4.13 -3.39 -17.31
C ALA A 174 -3.08 -2.27 -17.22
N VAL A 175 -3.53 -1.03 -17.14
CA VAL A 175 -2.67 0.15 -16.93
C VAL A 175 -2.95 0.72 -15.55
N LEU A 176 -1.95 0.68 -14.67
CA LEU A 176 -2.05 1.10 -13.28
C LEU A 176 -1.21 2.36 -13.05
N ASN A 177 -1.85 3.40 -12.51
CA ASN A 177 -1.19 4.64 -12.09
C ASN A 177 -1.11 4.68 -10.56
N PHE A 178 0.09 4.77 -10.03
CA PHE A 178 0.41 4.71 -8.61
C PHE A 178 0.67 6.12 -8.07
N SER A 179 0.04 6.47 -6.95
CA SER A 179 0.35 7.65 -6.15
C SER A 179 0.58 7.19 -4.71
N ILE A 180 1.86 7.05 -4.34
CA ILE A 180 2.28 6.41 -3.10
C ILE A 180 3.00 7.41 -2.21
N ARG A 181 2.73 7.35 -0.90
CA ARG A 181 3.36 8.16 0.12
C ARG A 181 3.93 7.28 1.21
N THR A 182 5.16 7.58 1.62
CA THR A 182 5.83 6.89 2.72
C THR A 182 6.36 7.90 3.73
N PRO A 183 6.35 7.59 5.03
CA PRO A 183 6.96 8.45 6.02
C PRO A 183 8.47 8.59 5.78
N GLN A 184 9.02 9.80 5.76
CA GLN A 184 10.47 9.97 5.77
C GLN A 184 11.01 9.66 7.18
N ARG A 185 12.06 8.87 7.25
CA ARG A 185 12.76 8.59 8.51
C ARG A 185 13.45 9.87 8.97
N VAL A 186 12.88 10.54 9.96
CA VAL A 186 13.51 11.72 10.58
C VAL A 186 14.67 11.22 11.44
N PRO A 187 15.91 11.72 11.25
CA PRO A 187 17.03 11.36 12.12
C PRO A 187 16.69 11.75 13.57
N GLU A 188 16.82 10.82 14.51
CA GLU A 188 16.72 11.17 15.92
C GLU A 188 17.84 12.18 16.26
N PRO A 189 17.55 13.24 17.04
CA PRO A 189 18.61 14.11 17.56
C PRO A 189 19.57 13.25 18.37
N ALA A 190 20.84 13.21 17.96
CA ALA A 190 21.89 12.51 18.68
C ALA A 190 22.08 13.15 20.07
N ALA A 191 21.33 12.69 21.07
CA ALA A 191 21.39 13.16 22.45
C ALA A 191 22.74 12.84 23.14
N THR A 192 23.56 12.01 22.52
CA THR A 192 24.73 11.38 23.13
C THR A 192 25.91 12.33 23.32
N THR A 193 26.08 13.36 22.50
CA THR A 193 27.28 14.23 22.56
C THR A 193 27.19 15.31 23.63
N THR A 194 25.97 15.77 23.97
CA THR A 194 25.75 16.90 24.90
C THR A 194 25.82 16.47 26.38
N LEU A 195 25.42 15.24 26.71
CA LEU A 195 25.48 14.75 28.09
C LEU A 195 26.90 14.40 28.56
N VAL A 196 27.75 13.88 27.67
CA VAL A 196 29.13 13.50 28.01
C VAL A 196 29.99 14.75 28.31
N THR A 197 29.78 15.84 27.56
CA THR A 197 30.53 17.09 27.76
C THR A 197 30.16 17.81 29.06
N LEU A 198 28.89 17.78 29.48
CA LEU A 198 28.47 18.30 30.78
C LEU A 198 29.01 17.46 31.96
N GLY A 199 29.06 16.13 31.81
CA GLY A 199 29.60 15.22 32.83
C GLY A 199 31.09 15.42 33.10
N VAL A 200 31.91 15.57 32.05
CA VAL A 200 33.36 15.77 32.19
C VAL A 200 33.68 17.14 32.79
N THR A 201 32.92 18.18 32.42
CA THR A 201 33.12 19.54 32.94
C THR A 201 32.75 19.65 34.43
N GLY A 202 31.65 19.00 34.85
CA GLY A 202 31.23 18.94 36.25
C GLY A 202 32.22 18.18 37.14
N ALA A 203 32.73 17.03 36.67
CA ALA A 203 33.72 16.24 37.41
C ALA A 203 35.04 17.00 37.61
N ALA A 204 35.51 17.73 36.58
CA ALA A 204 36.73 18.53 36.67
C ALA A 204 36.61 19.70 37.67
N LEU A 205 35.44 20.34 37.75
CA LEU A 205 35.18 21.43 38.71
C LEU A 205 35.10 20.92 40.16
N LEU A 206 34.47 19.76 40.40
CA LEU A 206 34.41 19.15 41.73
C LEU A 206 35.79 18.69 42.21
N LEU A 207 36.61 18.10 41.34
CA LEU A 207 37.98 17.70 41.66
C LEU A 207 38.89 18.92 41.95
N ARG A 208 38.71 20.04 41.22
CA ARG A 208 39.42 21.30 41.52
C ARG A 208 39.02 21.90 42.86
N ARG A 209 37.75 21.79 43.25
CA ARG A 209 37.24 22.35 44.51
C ARG A 209 37.72 21.56 45.73
N ASN A 210 37.83 20.23 45.61
CA ASN A 210 38.36 19.38 46.69
C ASN A 210 39.87 19.54 46.89
N ARG A 211 40.65 19.77 45.81
CA ARG A 211 42.10 20.05 45.94
C ARG A 211 42.41 21.39 46.62
N ARG A 212 41.52 22.38 46.57
CA ARG A 212 41.70 23.68 47.26
C ARG A 212 41.26 23.68 48.73
N ARG A 213 40.57 22.64 49.20
CA ARG A 213 40.14 22.50 50.60
C ARG A 213 41.06 21.60 51.45
N GLY A 214 42.09 20.98 50.86
CA GLY A 214 43.05 20.12 51.54
C GLY A 214 44.36 20.78 51.98
N ASN A 215 44.53 22.09 51.77
CA ASN A 215 45.67 22.86 52.28
C ASN A 215 45.18 23.86 53.32
N PHE A 216 44.97 23.39 54.55
CA PHE A 216 45.00 24.16 55.80
C PHE A 216 45.48 23.25 56.91
#